data_AF-A0A535FXE9-F1
#
_entry.id   AF-A0A535FXE9-F1
#
_cell.length_a   1.000
_cell.length_b   1.000
_cell.length_c   1.000
_cell.angle_alpha   90.00
_cell.angle_beta   90.00
_cell.angle_gamma   90.00
#
_symmetry.space_group_name_H-M   'P 1'
#
loop_
_entity.id
_entity.type
_entity.pdbx_description
1 polymer ?
#
loop_
_entity_poly.entity_id
_entity_poly.type
_entity_poly.pdbx_seq_one_letter_code
_entity_poly.pdbx_strand_id
1 'polypeptide(L)'
;MTNPLSLRNFYFRNKRKVLPVVGILALAILGVVVTDSLLASARETAYATFGSYQKLILVAPRATRDQDLANPLQDSLARLHDVQLQVDALDGPGGITSYYNAVIALPAQARAQLPAVQRLEIDAANARYYAARLRGDLVPLGDLIVRVQRLQTEEQAFNQLVSQLMQHPNDPRPLITYLQQHQTWLQSVLPDSAQLGRLQLAVGSASADANGLQQSLQALNRDTASLNRAGQNLADLPVPPSPTATIDQFRSALDQLTASLGSIEQPQPGLDKLLADSARIPGTALVKRDAYSNLDINLLAGNAQFDLYGIDQPGMTQLLTLYGDRVVAGRLPRQNASEIAVSEEIARSRHVAVGGQLGNNLDELDRLPDAFTVVGIIRGPTRLGIIPLDYMTQHYLFERRYQGLIVIPQSGHEQAVHEQLQRLVGNQAFRLFDWPYIKAKIDSLIANLDSINRFLILLVTLVLSLVVGLLNNLFFRQRMNEFGLLAAVGYSRWGLIRRVALESFGVTLAAWLVGVGVAVAVLSWFNAVFMIPHGLLMNVFDWNVLALHTLPIPLMVFLFGMGTVGWQLLRLDPISIIERRD
;
A
#
# COMPACT_ATOMS: atom_id res chain seq x y z
N MET A 1 42.24 20.64 57.78
CA MET A 1 40.82 20.66 58.20
C MET A 1 39.95 20.70 56.94
N THR A 2 39.34 19.58 56.55
CA THR A 2 38.46 19.54 55.37
C THR A 2 37.20 20.33 55.65
N ASN A 3 36.90 21.36 54.84
CA ASN A 3 35.73 22.21 55.01
C ASN A 3 34.46 21.33 55.13
N PRO A 4 33.81 21.25 56.31
CA PRO A 4 32.64 20.41 56.54
C PRO A 4 31.42 20.86 55.70
N LEU A 5 31.51 22.06 55.11
CA LEU A 5 30.51 22.66 54.24
C LEU A 5 30.80 22.41 52.74
N SER A 6 31.86 21.68 52.39
CA SER A 6 32.17 21.40 50.97
C SER A 6 31.10 20.52 50.31
N LEU A 7 30.77 20.84 49.05
CA LEU A 7 29.82 20.09 48.22
C LEU A 7 30.14 18.59 48.21
N ARG A 8 31.43 18.22 48.03
CA ARG A 8 31.89 16.83 48.01
C ARG A 8 31.55 16.09 49.31
N ASN A 9 31.76 16.71 50.47
CA ASN A 9 31.46 16.07 51.76
C ASN A 9 29.97 15.85 51.96
N PHE A 10 29.12 16.78 51.50
CA PHE A 10 27.67 16.61 51.51
C PHE A 10 27.21 15.41 50.66
N TYR A 11 27.70 15.31 49.41
CA TYR A 11 27.38 14.20 48.52
C TYR A 11 27.77 12.84 49.10
N PHE A 12 28.98 12.73 49.66
CA PHE A 12 29.45 11.47 50.24
C PHE A 12 28.68 11.06 51.51
N ARG A 13 28.24 12.03 52.32
CA ARG A 13 27.46 11.76 53.54
C ARG A 13 26.02 11.37 53.25
N ASN A 14 25.44 11.86 52.15
CA ASN A 14 24.02 11.65 51.80
C ASN A 14 23.80 10.77 50.57
N LYS A 15 24.79 9.94 50.17
CA LYS A 15 24.70 9.07 48.98
C LYS A 15 23.40 8.27 48.91
N ARG A 16 22.94 7.67 50.02
CA ARG A 16 21.70 6.87 50.07
C ARG A 16 20.43 7.65 49.73
N LYS A 17 20.44 8.98 49.85
CA LYS A 17 19.31 9.87 49.53
C LYS A 17 19.44 10.48 48.13
N VAL A 18 20.66 10.75 47.69
CA VAL A 18 20.94 11.39 46.38
C VAL A 18 20.88 10.37 45.23
N LEU A 19 21.37 9.15 45.43
CA LEU A 19 21.44 8.13 44.38
C LEU A 19 20.07 7.83 43.74
N PRO A 20 18.97 7.63 44.52
CA PRO A 20 17.65 7.37 43.95
C PRO A 20 17.12 8.52 43.10
N VAL A 21 17.35 9.77 43.52
CA VAL A 21 16.93 10.97 42.75
C VAL A 21 17.68 11.07 41.43
N VAL A 22 19.00 10.87 41.48
CA VAL A 22 19.85 10.83 40.28
C VAL A 22 19.41 9.69 39.35
N GLY A 23 19.10 8.52 39.90
CA GLY A 23 18.63 7.37 39.13
C GLY A 23 17.30 7.62 38.42
N ILE A 24 16.30 8.17 39.13
CA ILE A 24 14.99 8.50 38.54
C ILE A 24 15.13 9.55 37.43
N LEU A 25 15.91 10.61 37.67
CA LEU A 25 16.16 11.65 36.65
C LEU A 25 16.91 11.08 35.43
N ALA A 26 17.96 10.29 35.66
CA ALA A 26 18.73 9.67 34.59
C ALA A 26 17.89 8.71 33.74
N LEU A 27 17.04 7.89 34.37
CA LEU A 27 16.11 6.99 33.67
C LEU A 27 15.08 7.75 32.84
N ALA A 28 14.56 8.86 33.36
CA ALA A 28 13.58 9.64 32.63
C ALA A 28 14.20 10.40 31.44
N ILE A 29 15.42 10.92 31.61
CA ILE A 29 16.20 11.51 30.51
C ILE A 29 16.50 10.45 29.46
N LEU A 30 16.85 9.23 29.87
CA LEU A 30 17.01 8.10 28.96
C LEU A 30 15.72 7.83 28.17
N GLY A 31 14.56 7.77 28.83
CA GLY A 31 13.29 7.55 28.15
C GLY A 31 12.97 8.63 27.10
N VAL A 32 13.24 9.90 27.43
CA VAL A 32 13.05 11.02 26.49
C VAL A 32 14.01 10.92 25.32
N VAL A 33 15.30 10.68 25.57
CA VAL A 33 16.33 10.53 24.52
C VAL A 33 16.01 9.36 23.59
N VAL A 34 15.60 8.22 24.14
CA VAL A 34 15.22 7.04 23.35
C VAL A 34 14.03 7.35 22.45
N THR A 35 12.97 7.94 23.00
CA THR A 35 11.75 8.29 22.24
C THR A 35 12.06 9.26 21.11
N ASP A 36 12.86 10.28 21.40
CA ASP A 36 13.26 11.30 20.44
C ASP A 36 14.15 10.72 19.31
N SER A 37 15.10 9.85 19.67
CA SER A 37 15.96 9.18 18.69
C SER A 37 15.20 8.20 17.81
N LEU A 38 14.18 7.52 18.34
CA LEU A 38 13.28 6.66 17.55
C LEU A 38 12.42 7.50 16.59
N LEU A 39 11.91 8.65 17.03
CA LEU A 39 11.16 9.55 16.16
C LEU A 39 12.03 10.15 15.05
N ALA A 40 13.27 10.52 15.38
CA ALA A 40 14.26 10.99 14.41
C ALA A 40 14.61 9.90 13.38
N SER A 41 14.83 8.67 13.84
CA SER A 41 15.04 7.50 12.98
C SER A 41 13.85 7.25 12.04
N ALA A 42 12.62 7.35 12.53
CA ALA A 42 11.42 7.21 11.70
C ALA A 42 11.32 8.31 10.64
N ARG A 43 11.64 9.56 11.00
CA ARG A 43 11.73 10.71 10.08
C ARG A 43 12.76 10.48 8.99
N GLU A 44 13.99 10.10 9.36
CA GLU A 44 15.07 9.83 8.41
C GLU A 44 14.72 8.68 7.47
N THR A 45 14.15 7.61 8.01
CA THR A 45 13.68 6.46 7.22
C THR A 45 12.61 6.89 6.23
N ALA A 46 11.61 7.67 6.65
CA ALA A 46 10.56 8.17 5.76
C ALA A 46 11.12 9.02 4.61
N TYR A 47 12.05 9.95 4.89
CA TYR A 47 12.67 10.73 3.82
C TYR A 47 13.59 9.92 2.92
N ALA A 48 14.30 8.92 3.46
CA ALA A 48 15.16 8.04 2.68
C ALA A 48 14.35 7.12 1.75
N THR A 49 13.21 6.61 2.24
CA THR A 49 12.29 5.77 1.47
C THR A 49 11.74 6.49 0.25
N PHE A 50 11.32 7.75 0.39
CA PHE A 50 10.79 8.55 -0.72
C PHE A 50 11.85 9.46 -1.37
N GLY A 51 13.13 9.27 -1.02
CA GLY A 51 14.22 10.13 -1.47
C GLY A 51 14.45 10.07 -2.98
N SER A 52 14.05 8.98 -3.63
CA SER A 52 14.03 8.84 -5.08
C SER A 52 13.28 10.01 -5.75
N TYR A 53 12.11 10.40 -5.27
CA TYR A 53 11.29 11.45 -5.87
C TYR A 53 11.95 12.84 -5.87
N GLN A 54 13.04 13.06 -5.14
CA GLN A 54 13.76 14.35 -5.10
C GLN A 54 14.28 14.82 -6.46
N LYS A 55 14.69 13.89 -7.33
CA LYS A 55 15.31 14.20 -8.63
C LYS A 55 14.50 13.69 -9.83
N LEU A 56 13.36 13.04 -9.59
CA LEU A 56 12.49 12.53 -10.63
C LEU A 56 11.03 12.91 -10.38
N ILE A 57 10.28 13.03 -11.46
CA ILE A 57 8.83 13.13 -11.44
C ILE A 57 8.31 11.81 -11.98
N LEU A 58 7.55 11.10 -11.15
CA LEU A 58 6.94 9.84 -11.54
C LEU A 58 5.53 10.13 -12.06
N VAL A 59 5.24 9.66 -13.27
CA VAL A 59 3.92 9.72 -13.88
C VAL A 59 3.36 8.30 -13.89
N ALA A 60 2.43 8.03 -12.99
CA ALA A 60 1.79 6.73 -12.88
C ALA A 60 0.29 6.84 -13.25
N PRO A 61 -0.32 5.79 -13.79
CA PRO A 61 -1.75 5.80 -14.06
C PRO A 61 -2.54 5.96 -12.77
N ARG A 62 -3.68 6.63 -12.88
CA ARG A 62 -4.57 6.96 -11.79
C ARG A 62 -5.40 5.72 -11.45
N ALA A 63 -4.81 4.79 -10.72
CA ALA A 63 -5.55 3.66 -10.16
C ALA A 63 -6.52 4.19 -9.10
N THR A 64 -7.83 4.15 -9.39
CA THR A 64 -8.84 4.27 -8.34
C THR A 64 -8.93 2.93 -7.61
N ARG A 65 -9.15 2.95 -6.29
CA ARG A 65 -9.32 1.73 -5.48
C ARG A 65 -10.40 0.78 -6.01
N ASP A 66 -11.37 1.33 -6.76
CA ASP A 66 -12.44 0.58 -7.43
C ASP A 66 -11.98 -0.09 -8.75
N GLN A 67 -10.96 0.43 -9.43
CA GLN A 67 -10.36 -0.20 -10.62
C GLN A 67 -9.38 -1.32 -10.26
N ASP A 68 -8.69 -1.22 -9.12
CA ASP A 68 -7.82 -2.30 -8.59
C ASP A 68 -8.63 -3.55 -8.17
N LEU A 69 -9.93 -3.39 -7.88
CA LEU A 69 -10.85 -4.48 -7.49
C LEU A 69 -11.73 -4.97 -8.64
N ALA A 70 -11.86 -4.20 -9.72
CA ALA A 70 -12.65 -4.59 -10.88
C ALA A 70 -11.80 -5.49 -11.78
N ASN A 71 -12.20 -6.75 -11.92
CA ASN A 71 -11.64 -7.63 -12.93
C ASN A 71 -12.49 -7.50 -14.22
N PRO A 72 -12.10 -6.65 -15.18
CA PRO A 72 -12.92 -6.39 -16.38
C PRO A 72 -13.15 -7.66 -17.21
N LEU A 73 -12.24 -8.64 -17.16
CA LEU A 73 -12.46 -9.95 -17.77
C LEU A 73 -13.58 -10.71 -17.07
N GLN A 74 -13.61 -10.70 -15.74
CA GLN A 74 -14.66 -11.35 -14.95
C GLN A 74 -16.03 -10.77 -15.29
N ASP A 75 -16.14 -9.44 -15.39
CA ASP A 75 -17.39 -8.76 -15.75
C ASP A 75 -17.81 -9.02 -17.20
N SER A 76 -16.84 -9.14 -18.13
CA SER A 76 -17.12 -9.53 -19.52
C SER A 76 -17.58 -10.98 -19.63
N LEU A 77 -16.95 -11.90 -18.90
CA LEU A 77 -17.28 -13.33 -18.92
C LEU A 77 -18.63 -13.62 -18.25
N ALA A 78 -18.94 -12.95 -17.14
CA ALA A 78 -20.23 -13.06 -16.46
C ALA A 78 -21.38 -12.58 -17.37
N ARG A 79 -21.22 -11.44 -18.03
CA ARG A 79 -22.20 -10.94 -19.00
C ARG A 79 -22.38 -11.87 -20.18
N LEU A 80 -21.29 -12.45 -20.70
CA LEU A 80 -21.36 -13.39 -21.81
C LEU A 80 -22.11 -14.67 -21.40
N HIS A 81 -21.94 -15.14 -20.16
CA HIS A 81 -22.69 -16.27 -19.61
C HIS A 81 -24.20 -15.97 -19.50
N ASP A 82 -24.57 -14.81 -18.95
CA ASP A 82 -25.97 -14.41 -18.83
C ASP A 82 -26.67 -14.36 -20.19
N VAL A 83 -25.99 -13.84 -21.21
CA VAL A 83 -26.54 -13.81 -22.57
C VAL A 83 -26.56 -15.20 -23.21
N GLN A 84 -25.57 -16.07 -22.94
CA GLN A 84 -25.61 -17.46 -23.39
C GLN A 84 -26.83 -18.21 -22.84
N LEU A 85 -27.18 -18.01 -21.56
CA LEU A 85 -28.39 -18.60 -20.96
C LEU A 85 -29.68 -18.12 -21.65
N GLN A 86 -29.74 -16.85 -22.05
CA GLN A 86 -30.87 -16.31 -22.82
C GLN A 86 -30.95 -16.91 -24.22
N VAL A 87 -29.80 -17.19 -24.84
CA VAL A 87 -29.71 -17.83 -26.15
C VAL A 87 -30.10 -19.32 -26.07
N ASP A 88 -29.73 -20.03 -25.01
CA ASP A 88 -30.19 -21.39 -24.76
C ASP A 88 -31.71 -21.45 -24.54
N ALA A 89 -32.29 -20.42 -23.91
CA ALA A 89 -33.73 -20.30 -23.74
C ALA A 89 -34.49 -20.04 -25.05
N LEU A 90 -33.85 -19.47 -26.09
CA LEU A 90 -34.47 -19.27 -27.42
C LEU A 90 -34.80 -20.60 -28.12
N ASP A 91 -34.08 -21.69 -27.82
CA ASP A 91 -34.36 -23.04 -28.34
C ASP A 91 -35.20 -23.89 -27.37
N GLY A 92 -35.46 -23.39 -26.15
CA GLY A 92 -36.15 -24.09 -25.07
C GLY A 92 -37.69 -24.03 -25.10
N PRO A 93 -38.36 -24.51 -24.04
CA PRO A 93 -39.82 -24.49 -23.92
C PRO A 93 -40.35 -23.05 -23.91
N GLY A 94 -41.14 -22.65 -24.92
CA GLY A 94 -41.60 -21.27 -25.12
C GLY A 94 -40.77 -20.45 -26.12
N GLY A 95 -39.69 -21.01 -26.67
CA GLY A 95 -38.83 -20.39 -27.68
C GLY A 95 -39.20 -20.73 -29.14
N ILE A 96 -38.26 -20.51 -30.06
CA ILE A 96 -38.41 -20.67 -31.52
C ILE A 96 -38.86 -22.09 -31.90
N THR A 97 -38.38 -23.11 -31.20
CA THR A 97 -38.80 -24.51 -31.42
C THR A 97 -40.27 -24.75 -31.07
N SER A 98 -40.77 -24.12 -30.01
CA SER A 98 -42.19 -24.21 -29.64
C SER A 98 -43.09 -23.45 -30.62
N TYR A 99 -42.61 -22.32 -31.13
CA TYR A 99 -43.27 -21.54 -32.18
C TYR A 99 -43.34 -22.32 -33.50
N TYR A 100 -42.24 -22.95 -33.93
CA TYR A 100 -42.21 -23.82 -35.11
C TYR A 100 -43.21 -24.98 -35.02
N ASN A 101 -43.28 -25.64 -33.87
CA ASN A 101 -44.24 -26.72 -33.63
C ASN A 101 -45.69 -26.22 -33.68
N ALA A 102 -45.97 -25.01 -33.19
CA ALA A 102 -47.29 -24.38 -33.30
C ALA A 102 -47.65 -24.04 -34.76
N VAL A 103 -46.68 -23.61 -35.58
CA VAL A 103 -46.87 -23.34 -37.01
C VAL A 103 -47.18 -24.64 -37.78
N ILE A 104 -46.47 -25.74 -37.51
CA ILE A 104 -46.75 -27.04 -38.15
C ILE A 104 -48.06 -27.66 -37.65
N ALA A 105 -48.57 -27.28 -36.48
CA ALA A 105 -49.85 -27.79 -35.99
C ALA A 105 -51.08 -27.21 -36.72
N LEU A 106 -50.90 -26.20 -37.59
CA LEU A 106 -51.99 -25.58 -38.34
C LEU A 106 -52.67 -26.58 -39.32
N PRO A 107 -54.02 -26.57 -39.49
CA PRO A 107 -54.71 -27.50 -40.38
C PRO A 107 -54.21 -27.44 -41.83
N ALA A 108 -54.08 -28.59 -42.50
CA ALA A 108 -53.53 -28.70 -43.86
C ALA A 108 -54.29 -27.86 -44.91
N GLN A 109 -55.58 -27.60 -44.69
CA GLN A 109 -56.43 -26.75 -45.54
C GLN A 109 -56.01 -25.27 -45.50
N ALA A 110 -55.51 -24.77 -44.36
CA ALA A 110 -55.01 -23.41 -44.21
C ALA A 110 -53.62 -23.23 -44.86
N ARG A 111 -52.79 -24.28 -44.83
CA ARG A 111 -51.47 -24.29 -45.47
C ARG A 111 -51.53 -24.29 -47.00
N ALA A 112 -52.59 -24.87 -47.57
CA ALA A 112 -52.78 -24.98 -49.02
C ALA A 112 -53.32 -23.70 -49.69
N GLN A 113 -53.97 -22.80 -48.93
CA GLN A 113 -54.62 -21.60 -49.47
C GLN A 113 -53.75 -20.32 -49.40
N LEU A 114 -52.61 -20.34 -48.69
CA LEU A 114 -51.82 -19.15 -48.39
C LEU A 114 -50.32 -19.35 -48.62
N PRO A 115 -49.72 -18.76 -49.68
CA PRO A 115 -48.28 -18.82 -49.95
C PRO A 115 -47.41 -18.28 -48.80
N ALA A 116 -47.95 -17.36 -48.00
CA ALA A 116 -47.28 -16.77 -46.85
C ALA A 116 -47.03 -17.79 -45.72
N VAL A 117 -47.90 -18.80 -45.57
CA VAL A 117 -47.75 -19.85 -44.56
C VAL A 117 -46.63 -20.82 -44.94
N GLN A 118 -46.46 -21.11 -46.23
CA GLN A 118 -45.29 -21.87 -46.72
C GLN A 118 -43.98 -21.12 -46.51
N ARG A 119 -43.96 -19.80 -46.75
CA ARG A 119 -42.78 -18.97 -46.48
C ARG A 119 -42.43 -18.96 -44.99
N LEU A 120 -43.44 -18.83 -44.12
CA LEU A 120 -43.28 -18.90 -42.68
C LEU A 120 -42.73 -20.23 -42.19
N GLU A 121 -43.19 -21.35 -42.76
CA GLU A 121 -42.69 -22.69 -42.41
C GLU A 121 -41.20 -22.85 -42.76
N ILE A 122 -40.78 -22.34 -43.94
CA ILE A 122 -39.38 -22.33 -44.36
C ILE A 122 -38.54 -21.43 -43.45
N ASP A 123 -39.02 -20.22 -43.15
CA ASP A 123 -38.27 -19.26 -42.35
C ASP A 123 -38.18 -19.69 -40.88
N ALA A 124 -39.24 -20.27 -40.32
CA ALA A 124 -39.22 -20.86 -38.99
C ALA A 124 -38.34 -22.12 -38.90
N ALA A 125 -38.29 -22.93 -39.96
CA ALA A 125 -37.34 -24.05 -40.06
C ALA A 125 -35.89 -23.57 -40.12
N ASN A 126 -35.61 -22.51 -40.89
CA ASN A 126 -34.29 -21.89 -40.98
C ASN A 126 -33.87 -21.29 -39.63
N ALA A 127 -34.74 -20.54 -38.95
CA ALA A 127 -34.42 -20.00 -37.63
C ALA A 127 -34.19 -21.08 -36.57
N ARG A 128 -34.95 -22.18 -36.61
CA ARG A 128 -34.70 -23.33 -35.75
C ARG A 128 -33.33 -23.97 -36.04
N TYR A 129 -32.98 -24.15 -37.30
CA TYR A 129 -31.69 -24.68 -37.72
C TYR A 129 -30.52 -23.79 -37.25
N TYR A 130 -30.62 -22.47 -37.42
CA TYR A 130 -29.58 -21.53 -37.01
C TYR A 130 -29.48 -21.33 -35.50
N ALA A 131 -30.60 -21.35 -34.77
CA ALA A 131 -30.59 -21.36 -33.30
C ALA A 131 -29.91 -22.62 -32.75
N ALA A 132 -30.22 -23.80 -33.32
CA ALA A 132 -29.58 -25.05 -32.94
C ALA A 132 -28.08 -25.09 -33.29
N ARG A 133 -27.69 -24.48 -34.43
CA ARG A 133 -26.28 -24.35 -34.83
C ARG A 133 -25.50 -23.42 -33.92
N LEU A 134 -26.05 -22.25 -33.61
CA LEU A 134 -25.44 -21.30 -32.68
C LEU A 134 -25.27 -21.94 -31.28
N ARG A 135 -26.26 -22.71 -30.81
CA ARG A 135 -26.12 -23.53 -29.58
C ARG A 135 -24.98 -24.54 -29.64
N GLY A 136 -24.78 -25.19 -30.78
CA GLY A 136 -23.64 -26.10 -31.01
C GLY A 136 -22.29 -25.37 -30.98
N ASP A 137 -22.21 -24.18 -31.57
CA ASP A 137 -21.00 -23.34 -31.60
C ASP A 137 -20.71 -22.66 -30.24
N LEU A 138 -21.70 -22.60 -29.33
CA LEU A 138 -21.59 -22.09 -27.95
C LEU A 138 -21.04 -23.10 -26.94
N VAL A 139 -21.03 -24.40 -27.26
CA VAL A 139 -20.55 -25.47 -26.35
C VAL A 139 -19.10 -25.23 -25.89
N PRO A 140 -18.13 -24.84 -26.74
CA PRO A 140 -16.77 -24.55 -26.31
C PRO A 140 -16.64 -23.33 -25.38
N LEU A 141 -17.54 -22.34 -25.49
CA LEU A 141 -17.60 -21.19 -24.58
C LEU A 141 -18.21 -21.56 -23.23
N GLY A 142 -19.22 -22.43 -23.22
CA GLY A 142 -19.78 -23.01 -21.99
C GLY A 142 -18.69 -23.72 -21.17
N ASP A 143 -17.83 -24.50 -21.83
CA ASP A 143 -16.67 -25.12 -21.20
C ASP A 143 -15.68 -24.11 -20.60
N LEU A 144 -15.51 -22.94 -21.23
CA LEU A 144 -14.63 -21.89 -20.77
C LEU A 144 -15.22 -21.14 -19.57
N ILE A 145 -16.53 -20.87 -19.59
CA ILE A 145 -17.26 -20.26 -18.48
C ILE A 145 -17.32 -21.19 -17.27
N VAL A 146 -17.58 -22.48 -17.48
CA VAL A 146 -17.55 -23.48 -16.40
C VAL A 146 -16.15 -23.58 -15.80
N ARG A 147 -15.09 -23.49 -16.61
CA ARG A 147 -13.70 -23.42 -16.11
C ARG A 147 -13.44 -22.15 -15.29
N VAL A 148 -13.96 -20.99 -15.69
CA VAL A 148 -13.83 -19.71 -14.97
C VAL A 148 -14.68 -19.63 -13.70
N GLN A 149 -15.90 -20.16 -13.71
CA GLN A 149 -16.73 -20.29 -12.50
C GLN A 149 -16.12 -21.29 -11.51
N ARG A 150 -15.49 -22.37 -12.02
CA ARG A 150 -14.74 -23.30 -11.19
C ARG A 150 -13.52 -22.61 -10.57
N LEU A 151 -12.78 -21.79 -11.33
CA LEU A 151 -11.72 -20.91 -10.82
C LEU A 151 -12.20 -19.97 -9.69
N GLN A 152 -13.37 -19.36 -9.81
CA GLN A 152 -13.94 -18.51 -8.74
C GLN A 152 -14.34 -19.29 -7.49
N THR A 153 -14.90 -20.49 -7.70
CA THR A 153 -15.28 -21.36 -6.59
C THR A 153 -14.04 -21.85 -5.84
N GLU A 154 -12.94 -22.10 -6.56
CA GLU A 154 -11.62 -22.40 -5.99
C GLU A 154 -11.05 -21.23 -5.21
N GLU A 155 -11.11 -20.00 -5.74
CA GLU A 155 -10.64 -18.79 -5.05
C GLU A 155 -11.40 -18.56 -3.74
N GLN A 156 -12.73 -18.75 -3.76
CA GLN A 156 -13.56 -18.67 -2.56
C GLN A 156 -13.27 -19.81 -1.56
N ALA A 157 -13.09 -21.04 -2.03
CA ALA A 157 -12.71 -22.18 -1.21
C ALA A 157 -11.33 -21.97 -0.57
N PHE A 158 -10.38 -21.39 -1.30
CA PHE A 158 -9.06 -21.02 -0.82
C PHE A 158 -9.13 -19.90 0.23
N ASN A 159 -9.89 -18.84 -0.04
CA ASN A 159 -10.09 -17.75 0.94
C ASN A 159 -10.77 -18.25 2.22
N GLN A 160 -11.70 -19.20 2.09
CA GLN A 160 -12.31 -19.87 3.24
C GLN A 160 -11.29 -20.73 4.00
N LEU A 161 -10.44 -21.50 3.31
CA LEU A 161 -9.35 -22.27 3.91
C LEU A 161 -8.40 -21.35 4.69
N VAL A 162 -7.97 -20.24 4.08
CA VAL A 162 -7.12 -19.22 4.72
C VAL A 162 -7.81 -18.68 5.98
N SER A 163 -9.11 -18.36 5.91
CA SER A 163 -9.85 -17.89 7.09
C SER A 163 -9.93 -18.94 8.21
N GLN A 164 -10.08 -20.22 7.86
CA GLN A 164 -10.15 -21.33 8.82
C GLN A 164 -8.79 -21.63 9.46
N LEU A 165 -7.71 -21.55 8.68
CA LEU A 165 -6.34 -21.71 9.17
C LEU A 165 -5.90 -20.53 10.04
N MET A 166 -6.34 -19.30 9.74
CA MET A 166 -6.09 -18.14 10.61
C MET A 166 -6.79 -18.25 11.97
N GLN A 167 -7.99 -18.85 12.01
CA GLN A 167 -8.73 -19.07 13.26
C GLN A 167 -8.18 -20.26 14.06
N HIS A 168 -7.67 -21.29 13.38
CA HIS A 168 -7.14 -22.52 14.00
C HIS A 168 -5.82 -22.97 13.34
N PRO A 169 -4.69 -22.28 13.61
CA PRO A 169 -3.42 -22.51 12.92
C PRO A 169 -2.78 -23.89 13.17
N ASN A 170 -3.24 -24.61 14.21
CA ASN A 170 -2.73 -25.93 14.56
C ASN A 170 -3.59 -27.10 14.03
N ASP A 171 -4.67 -26.83 13.26
CA ASP A 171 -5.54 -27.88 12.72
C ASP A 171 -5.23 -28.12 11.21
N PRO A 172 -4.60 -29.24 10.84
CA PRO A 172 -4.23 -29.52 9.45
C PRO A 172 -5.38 -30.08 8.60
N ARG A 173 -6.53 -30.40 9.21
CA ARG A 173 -7.67 -31.05 8.52
C ARG A 173 -8.24 -30.23 7.35
N PRO A 174 -8.40 -28.90 7.46
CA PRO A 174 -8.88 -28.06 6.34
C PRO A 174 -7.92 -28.10 5.15
N LEU A 175 -6.60 -28.05 5.41
CA LEU A 175 -5.57 -28.08 4.39
C LEU A 175 -5.53 -29.44 3.67
N ILE A 176 -5.62 -30.55 4.42
CA ILE A 176 -5.65 -31.91 3.86
C ILE A 176 -6.91 -32.11 3.00
N THR A 177 -8.05 -31.62 3.46
CA THR A 177 -9.32 -31.74 2.73
C THR A 177 -9.29 -30.97 1.41
N TYR A 178 -8.72 -29.76 1.43
CA TYR A 178 -8.52 -28.95 0.23
C TYR A 178 -7.54 -29.61 -0.75
N LEU A 179 -6.36 -30.05 -0.30
CA LEU A 179 -5.37 -30.69 -1.16
C LEU A 179 -5.85 -32.00 -1.79
N GLN A 180 -6.71 -32.76 -1.08
CA GLN A 180 -7.33 -33.98 -1.62
C GLN A 180 -8.40 -33.69 -2.71
N GLN A 181 -9.02 -32.51 -2.70
CA GLN A 181 -10.09 -32.15 -3.64
C GLN A 181 -9.58 -31.48 -4.93
N HIS A 182 -8.40 -30.86 -4.93
CA HIS A 182 -8.01 -29.88 -5.98
C HIS A 182 -6.73 -30.22 -6.79
N GLN A 183 -6.28 -31.48 -6.81
CA GLN A 183 -5.00 -31.91 -7.40
C GLN A 183 -4.82 -31.78 -8.94
N THR A 184 -5.89 -31.58 -9.73
CA THR A 184 -5.87 -31.68 -11.21
C THR A 184 -5.85 -30.34 -11.98
N TRP A 185 -5.76 -29.19 -11.29
CA TRP A 185 -6.09 -27.87 -11.87
C TRP A 185 -4.96 -27.16 -12.65
N LEU A 186 -3.68 -27.49 -12.42
CA LEU A 186 -2.53 -26.68 -12.88
C LEU A 186 -2.18 -26.73 -14.39
N GLN A 187 -2.97 -27.37 -15.26
CA GLN A 187 -2.55 -27.67 -16.64
C GLN A 187 -3.34 -27.00 -17.78
N SER A 188 -4.34 -26.16 -17.57
CA SER A 188 -5.01 -25.51 -18.72
C SER A 188 -5.73 -24.20 -18.39
N VAL A 189 -5.09 -23.05 -18.62
CA VAL A 189 -5.74 -21.75 -18.45
C VAL A 189 -5.22 -20.78 -19.53
N LEU A 190 -5.81 -20.82 -20.72
CA LEU A 190 -6.02 -19.69 -21.66
C LEU A 190 -6.51 -20.26 -23.03
N PRO A 191 -7.51 -19.63 -23.69
CA PRO A 191 -7.93 -20.02 -25.04
C PRO A 191 -6.95 -19.53 -26.11
N ASP A 192 -6.86 -20.28 -27.21
CA ASP A 192 -6.01 -19.95 -28.36
C ASP A 192 -6.73 -18.96 -29.30
N SER A 193 -6.00 -18.00 -29.87
CA SER A 193 -6.52 -16.90 -30.72
C SER A 193 -7.38 -17.37 -31.91
N ALA A 194 -7.10 -18.56 -32.45
CA ALA A 194 -7.86 -19.19 -33.52
C ALA A 194 -9.27 -19.68 -33.11
N GLN A 195 -9.55 -19.84 -31.81
CA GLN A 195 -10.87 -20.21 -31.31
C GLN A 195 -11.80 -18.99 -31.26
N LEU A 196 -11.29 -17.82 -30.87
CA LEU A 196 -12.06 -16.57 -30.79
C LEU A 196 -12.51 -16.08 -32.18
N GLY A 197 -11.66 -16.17 -33.19
CA GLY A 197 -12.00 -15.76 -34.56
C GLY A 197 -13.12 -16.62 -35.21
N ARG A 198 -13.19 -17.92 -34.87
CA ARG A 198 -14.26 -18.81 -35.36
C ARG A 198 -15.62 -18.47 -34.75
N LEU A 199 -15.63 -18.06 -33.49
CA LEU A 199 -16.82 -17.64 -32.77
C LEU A 199 -17.39 -16.33 -33.30
N GLN A 200 -16.54 -15.34 -33.60
CA GLN A 200 -16.98 -14.09 -34.23
C GLN A 200 -17.66 -14.33 -35.58
N LEU A 201 -17.15 -15.26 -36.39
CA LEU A 201 -17.77 -15.62 -37.68
C LEU A 201 -19.12 -16.31 -37.50
N ALA A 202 -19.25 -17.23 -36.53
CA ALA A 202 -20.49 -17.92 -36.22
C ALA A 202 -21.61 -16.98 -35.72
N VAL A 203 -21.26 -16.02 -34.85
CA VAL A 203 -22.19 -14.98 -34.37
C VAL A 203 -22.59 -14.02 -35.49
N GLY A 204 -21.66 -13.67 -36.38
CA GLY A 204 -21.94 -12.89 -37.57
C GLY A 204 -22.97 -13.54 -38.48
N SER A 205 -22.84 -14.84 -38.75
CA SER A 205 -23.84 -15.60 -39.54
C SER A 205 -25.22 -15.66 -38.86
N ALA A 206 -25.27 -15.98 -37.57
CA ALA A 206 -26.55 -16.12 -36.88
C ALA A 206 -27.32 -14.80 -36.71
N SER A 207 -26.61 -13.66 -36.60
CA SER A 207 -27.21 -12.32 -36.63
C SER A 207 -27.86 -12.01 -37.98
N ALA A 208 -27.22 -12.41 -39.10
CA ALA A 208 -27.80 -12.22 -40.43
C ALA A 208 -29.09 -13.05 -40.63
N ASP A 209 -29.12 -14.28 -40.13
CA ASP A 209 -30.28 -15.17 -40.27
C ASP A 209 -31.44 -14.81 -39.32
N ALA A 210 -31.16 -14.30 -38.12
CA ALA A 210 -32.17 -13.78 -37.20
C ALA A 210 -32.89 -12.54 -37.74
N ASN A 211 -32.15 -11.66 -38.45
CA ASN A 211 -32.73 -10.55 -39.18
C ASN A 211 -33.68 -11.03 -40.30
N GLY A 212 -33.33 -12.12 -40.99
CA GLY A 212 -34.20 -12.77 -41.98
C GLY A 212 -35.51 -13.27 -41.36
N LEU A 213 -35.44 -13.96 -40.22
CA LEU A 213 -36.64 -14.43 -39.50
C LEU A 213 -37.55 -13.26 -39.07
N GLN A 214 -36.98 -12.16 -38.57
CA GLN A 214 -37.76 -11.01 -38.13
C GLN A 214 -38.49 -10.33 -39.31
N GLN A 215 -37.88 -10.28 -40.48
CA GLN A 215 -38.53 -9.78 -41.70
C GLN A 215 -39.72 -10.67 -42.11
N SER A 216 -39.56 -11.99 -42.00
CA SER A 216 -40.62 -12.96 -42.32
C SER A 216 -41.78 -12.93 -41.32
N LEU A 217 -41.50 -12.71 -40.02
CA LEU A 217 -42.51 -12.51 -38.99
C LEU A 217 -43.30 -11.20 -39.19
N GLN A 218 -42.64 -10.14 -39.65
CA GLN A 218 -43.31 -8.89 -40.01
C GLN A 218 -44.19 -9.04 -41.26
N ALA A 219 -43.78 -9.84 -42.24
CA ALA A 219 -44.59 -10.16 -43.41
C ALA A 219 -45.83 -10.98 -43.01
N LEU A 220 -45.66 -12.00 -42.17
CA LEU A 220 -46.77 -12.79 -41.65
C LEU A 220 -47.79 -11.93 -40.89
N ASN A 221 -47.36 -11.05 -39.99
CA ASN A 221 -48.27 -10.19 -39.24
C ASN A 221 -49.12 -9.27 -40.15
N ARG A 222 -48.56 -8.82 -41.28
CA ARG A 222 -49.31 -8.06 -42.29
C ARG A 222 -50.35 -8.93 -42.99
N ASP A 223 -49.99 -10.16 -43.33
CA ASP A 223 -50.86 -11.10 -44.05
C ASP A 223 -51.98 -11.65 -43.15
N THR A 224 -51.71 -11.96 -41.88
CA THR A 224 -52.71 -12.36 -40.88
C THR A 224 -53.71 -11.22 -40.62
N ALA A 225 -53.24 -9.97 -40.57
CA ALA A 225 -54.12 -8.80 -40.47
C ALA A 225 -54.99 -8.58 -41.72
N SER A 226 -54.58 -9.10 -42.88
CA SER A 226 -55.38 -9.08 -44.12
C SER A 226 -56.44 -10.18 -44.14
N LEU A 227 -56.15 -11.36 -43.57
CA LEU A 227 -57.05 -12.51 -43.51
C LEU A 227 -58.14 -12.36 -42.45
N ASN A 228 -57.82 -11.77 -41.30
CA ASN A 228 -58.81 -11.41 -40.27
C ASN A 228 -59.82 -10.37 -40.80
N ARG A 229 -59.42 -9.49 -41.73
CA ARG A 229 -60.34 -8.57 -42.43
C ARG A 229 -61.27 -9.29 -43.43
N ALA A 230 -60.92 -10.48 -43.89
CA ALA A 230 -61.71 -11.31 -44.79
C ALA A 230 -62.64 -12.31 -44.06
N GLY A 231 -62.71 -12.27 -42.73
CA GLY A 231 -63.66 -13.04 -41.92
C GLY A 231 -63.26 -14.51 -41.64
N GLN A 232 -62.00 -14.90 -41.91
CA GLN A 232 -61.47 -16.21 -41.55
C GLN A 232 -60.54 -16.07 -40.33
N ASN A 233 -60.96 -16.55 -39.15
CA ASN A 233 -60.13 -16.56 -37.94
C ASN A 233 -59.08 -17.68 -38.02
N LEU A 234 -57.80 -17.29 -38.11
CA LEU A 234 -56.68 -18.19 -37.81
C LEU A 234 -56.48 -18.22 -36.28
N ALA A 235 -56.19 -19.40 -35.72
CA ALA A 235 -55.94 -19.54 -34.28
C ALA A 235 -54.80 -18.63 -33.82
N ASP A 236 -54.92 -18.07 -32.61
CA ASP A 236 -53.94 -17.16 -32.02
C ASP A 236 -52.55 -17.81 -31.95
N LEU A 237 -51.66 -17.43 -32.87
CA LEU A 237 -50.27 -17.84 -32.84
C LEU A 237 -49.54 -17.07 -31.72
N PRO A 238 -48.74 -17.73 -30.88
CA PRO A 238 -47.98 -17.07 -29.83
C PRO A 238 -46.98 -16.07 -30.42
N VAL A 239 -46.78 -14.91 -29.77
CA VAL A 239 -45.79 -13.91 -30.19
C VAL A 239 -44.39 -14.50 -29.99
N PRO A 240 -43.57 -14.68 -31.03
CA PRO A 240 -42.22 -15.22 -30.85
C PRO A 240 -41.34 -14.22 -30.10
N PRO A 241 -40.41 -14.68 -29.24
CA PRO A 241 -39.39 -13.82 -28.65
C PRO A 241 -38.56 -13.17 -29.77
N SER A 242 -38.18 -11.89 -29.63
CA SER A 242 -37.40 -11.18 -30.66
C SER A 242 -35.95 -11.70 -30.68
N PRO A 243 -35.56 -12.59 -31.61
CA PRO A 243 -34.26 -13.27 -31.51
C PRO A 243 -33.11 -12.30 -31.78
N THR A 244 -33.38 -11.27 -32.59
CA THR A 244 -32.45 -10.22 -32.99
C THR A 244 -31.88 -9.45 -31.79
N ALA A 245 -32.72 -9.08 -30.83
CA ALA A 245 -32.27 -8.32 -29.66
C ALA A 245 -31.31 -9.13 -28.78
N THR A 246 -31.60 -10.42 -28.57
CA THR A 246 -30.75 -11.33 -27.79
C THR A 246 -29.44 -11.63 -28.52
N ILE A 247 -29.47 -11.79 -29.85
CA ILE A 247 -28.28 -12.05 -30.66
C ILE A 247 -27.38 -10.80 -30.76
N ASP A 248 -27.96 -9.61 -30.84
CA ASP A 248 -27.21 -8.34 -30.81
C ASP A 248 -26.56 -8.09 -29.44
N GLN A 249 -27.25 -8.45 -28.35
CA GLN A 249 -26.66 -8.44 -27.00
C GLN A 249 -25.48 -9.42 -26.90
N PHE A 250 -25.61 -10.61 -27.50
CA PHE A 250 -24.56 -11.62 -27.48
C PHE A 250 -23.31 -11.16 -28.26
N ARG A 251 -23.53 -10.55 -29.43
CA ARG A 251 -22.48 -9.93 -30.23
C ARG A 251 -21.77 -8.82 -29.47
N SER A 252 -22.52 -7.92 -28.83
CA SER A 252 -21.96 -6.84 -28.00
C SER A 252 -21.13 -7.37 -26.83
N ALA A 253 -21.60 -8.43 -26.16
CA ALA A 253 -20.86 -9.07 -25.06
C ALA A 253 -19.55 -9.73 -25.55
N LEU A 254 -19.55 -10.36 -26.73
CA LEU A 254 -18.35 -10.92 -27.37
C LEU A 254 -17.36 -9.84 -27.83
N ASP A 255 -17.85 -8.74 -28.39
CA ASP A 255 -17.00 -7.61 -28.79
C ASP A 255 -16.33 -6.99 -27.55
N GLN A 256 -17.07 -6.88 -26.43
CA GLN A 256 -16.51 -6.44 -25.15
C GLN A 256 -15.47 -7.43 -24.60
N LEU A 257 -15.72 -8.74 -24.65
CA LEU A 257 -14.74 -9.75 -24.24
C LEU A 257 -13.47 -9.69 -25.12
N THR A 258 -13.65 -9.49 -26.43
CA THR A 258 -12.52 -9.35 -27.37
C THR A 258 -11.73 -8.08 -27.06
N ALA A 259 -12.41 -6.98 -26.75
CA ALA A 259 -11.77 -5.72 -26.37
C ALA A 259 -11.06 -5.81 -25.01
N SER A 260 -11.61 -6.54 -24.03
CA SER A 260 -10.97 -6.74 -22.73
C SER A 260 -9.79 -7.71 -22.78
N LEU A 261 -9.84 -8.74 -23.64
CA LEU A 261 -8.67 -9.57 -23.95
C LEU A 261 -7.60 -8.77 -24.72
N GLY A 262 -8.02 -7.96 -25.69
CA GLY A 262 -7.11 -7.10 -26.45
C GLY A 262 -6.44 -6.00 -25.62
N SER A 263 -7.12 -5.46 -24.61
CA SER A 263 -6.53 -4.48 -23.69
C SER A 263 -5.50 -5.08 -22.72
N ILE A 264 -5.51 -6.41 -22.55
CA ILE A 264 -4.51 -7.16 -21.76
C ILE A 264 -3.24 -7.44 -22.57
N GLU A 265 -3.37 -7.48 -23.90
CA GLU A 265 -2.27 -7.71 -24.83
C GLU A 265 -1.63 -6.40 -25.34
N GLN A 266 -2.39 -5.29 -25.40
CA GLN A 266 -1.88 -4.02 -25.93
C GLN A 266 -1.20 -3.13 -24.86
N PRO A 267 -0.10 -2.43 -25.23
CA PRO A 267 0.47 -1.37 -24.39
C PRO A 267 -0.57 -0.28 -24.12
N GLN A 268 -0.57 0.30 -22.92
CA GLN A 268 -1.59 1.28 -22.51
C GLN A 268 -1.76 2.42 -23.53
N PRO A 269 -3.00 2.73 -23.96
CA PRO A 269 -3.24 3.75 -24.97
C PRO A 269 -2.81 5.13 -24.45
N GLY A 270 -2.00 5.83 -25.24
CA GLY A 270 -1.57 7.22 -24.96
C GLY A 270 -0.21 7.37 -24.28
N LEU A 271 0.42 6.29 -23.79
CA LEU A 271 1.74 6.35 -23.14
C LEU A 271 2.84 6.82 -24.10
N ASP A 272 2.82 6.34 -25.35
CA ASP A 272 3.81 6.72 -26.37
C ASP A 272 3.75 8.21 -26.70
N LYS A 273 2.53 8.74 -26.81
CA LYS A 273 2.30 10.17 -27.02
C LYS A 273 2.76 10.97 -25.81
N LEU A 274 2.43 10.51 -24.61
CA LEU A 274 2.84 11.17 -23.37
C LEU A 274 4.37 11.18 -23.21
N LEU A 275 5.05 10.09 -23.57
CA LEU A 275 6.51 10.02 -23.59
C LEU A 275 7.11 11.05 -24.57
N ALA A 276 6.58 11.13 -25.78
CA ALA A 276 7.05 12.07 -26.80
C ALA A 276 6.79 13.54 -26.40
N ASP A 277 5.61 13.83 -25.86
CA ASP A 277 5.22 15.17 -25.43
C ASP A 277 6.03 15.60 -24.19
N SER A 278 6.25 14.69 -23.24
CA SER A 278 7.08 14.93 -22.05
C SER A 278 8.54 15.20 -22.41
N ALA A 279 9.09 14.48 -23.40
CA ALA A 279 10.47 14.70 -23.86
C ALA A 279 10.68 16.06 -24.55
N ARG A 280 9.61 16.71 -25.01
CA ARG A 280 9.65 18.04 -25.64
C ARG A 280 9.56 19.20 -24.65
N ILE A 281 9.29 18.92 -23.37
CA ILE A 281 9.18 19.96 -22.33
C ILE A 281 10.55 20.61 -22.10
N PRO A 282 10.67 21.94 -22.26
CA PRO A 282 11.92 22.65 -21.98
C PRO A 282 12.38 22.43 -20.53
N GLY A 283 13.67 22.14 -20.35
CA GLY A 283 14.24 21.84 -19.03
C GLY A 283 14.12 20.37 -18.62
N THR A 284 13.65 19.48 -19.49
CA THR A 284 13.69 18.02 -19.25
C THR A 284 15.03 17.44 -19.70
N ALA A 285 15.70 16.70 -18.82
CA ALA A 285 16.97 16.04 -19.12
C ALA A 285 16.77 14.66 -19.76
N LEU A 286 15.83 13.88 -19.24
CA LEU A 286 15.53 12.53 -19.72
C LEU A 286 14.08 12.16 -19.46
N VAL A 287 13.48 11.41 -20.38
CA VAL A 287 12.19 10.73 -20.18
C VAL A 287 12.38 9.26 -20.53
N LYS A 288 11.96 8.38 -19.62
CA LYS A 288 12.02 6.92 -19.80
C LYS A 288 10.70 6.30 -19.38
N ARG A 289 10.35 5.18 -20.04
CA ARG A 289 9.30 4.31 -19.55
C ARG A 289 9.79 3.61 -18.31
N ASP A 290 8.89 3.45 -17.36
CA ASP A 290 9.14 2.65 -16.18
C ASP A 290 7.95 1.77 -15.87
N ALA A 291 8.22 0.74 -15.08
CA ALA A 291 7.21 0.07 -14.29
C ALA A 291 7.58 0.28 -12.83
N TYR A 292 6.59 0.62 -12.02
CA TYR A 292 6.78 0.95 -10.62
C TYR A 292 6.06 -0.06 -9.74
N SER A 293 6.78 -0.61 -8.77
CA SER A 293 6.22 -1.40 -7.68
C SER A 293 6.94 -1.03 -6.38
N ASN A 294 6.59 -1.70 -5.30
CA ASN A 294 7.20 -1.53 -4.00
C ASN A 294 7.72 -2.86 -3.47
N LEU A 295 8.86 -2.80 -2.77
CA LEU A 295 9.34 -3.86 -1.92
C LEU A 295 8.94 -3.53 -0.49
N ASP A 296 8.14 -4.38 0.13
CA ASP A 296 7.86 -4.28 1.55
C ASP A 296 9.11 -4.67 2.35
N ILE A 297 9.34 -4.02 3.48
CA ILE A 297 10.42 -4.31 4.42
C ILE A 297 9.88 -4.15 5.84
N ASN A 298 10.17 -5.12 6.69
CA ASN A 298 9.76 -5.06 8.10
C ASN A 298 10.57 -3.98 8.83
N LEU A 299 9.87 -2.98 9.37
CA LEU A 299 10.42 -2.03 10.31
C LEU A 299 10.19 -2.49 11.76
N LEU A 300 10.83 -1.81 12.71
CA LEU A 300 10.56 -1.95 14.15
C LEU A 300 9.07 -1.76 14.51
N ALA A 301 8.37 -0.91 13.75
CA ALA A 301 6.96 -0.62 13.94
C ALA A 301 6.26 -0.57 12.57
N GLY A 302 5.73 -1.70 12.13
CA GLY A 302 5.03 -1.84 10.84
C GLY A 302 5.96 -2.16 9.67
N ASN A 303 5.47 -1.95 8.45
CA ASN A 303 6.20 -2.24 7.22
C ASN A 303 6.50 -0.93 6.48
N ALA A 304 7.72 -0.80 5.95
CA ALA A 304 8.10 0.24 4.99
C ALA A 304 8.02 -0.29 3.57
N GLN A 305 7.71 0.58 2.63
CA GLN A 305 7.69 0.28 1.21
C GLN A 305 8.83 1.02 0.54
N PHE A 306 9.82 0.29 0.01
CA PHE A 306 10.88 0.87 -0.80
C PHE A 306 10.53 0.79 -2.28
N ASP A 307 10.92 1.81 -3.03
CA ASP A 307 10.63 1.90 -4.45
C ASP A 307 11.36 0.79 -5.23
N LEU A 308 10.61 0.09 -6.07
CA LEU A 308 11.11 -0.92 -7.00
C LEU A 308 10.88 -0.42 -8.43
N TYR A 309 11.98 -0.11 -9.11
CA TYR A 309 11.97 0.42 -10.46
C TYR A 309 12.25 -0.67 -11.50
N GLY A 310 11.30 -0.87 -12.40
CA GLY A 310 11.45 -1.62 -13.64
C GLY A 310 11.92 -0.69 -14.77
N ILE A 311 13.20 -0.74 -15.14
CA ILE A 311 13.78 0.14 -16.17
C ILE A 311 14.65 -0.66 -17.15
N ASP A 312 14.89 -0.11 -18.34
CA ASP A 312 15.86 -0.65 -19.30
C ASP A 312 17.31 -0.57 -18.78
N GLN A 313 18.19 -1.46 -19.23
CA GLN A 313 19.57 -1.53 -18.74
C GLN A 313 20.37 -0.19 -18.84
N PRO A 314 20.23 0.61 -19.92
CA PRO A 314 20.83 1.95 -19.97
C PRO A 314 20.23 2.91 -18.94
N GLY A 315 18.90 2.88 -18.74
CA GLY A 315 18.21 3.71 -17.77
C GLY A 315 18.57 3.35 -16.33
N MET A 316 18.84 2.07 -16.01
CA MET A 316 19.36 1.67 -14.70
C MET A 316 20.67 2.39 -14.37
N THR A 317 21.60 2.47 -15.32
CA THR A 317 22.90 3.13 -15.13
C THR A 317 22.74 4.65 -14.98
N GLN A 318 21.84 5.24 -15.77
CA GLN A 318 21.52 6.66 -15.69
C GLN A 318 20.86 7.03 -14.36
N LEU A 319 19.97 6.18 -13.85
CA LEU A 319 19.29 6.38 -12.57
C LEU A 319 20.28 6.31 -11.40
N LEU A 320 21.17 5.31 -11.38
CA LEU A 320 22.23 5.25 -10.36
C LEU A 320 23.14 6.50 -10.41
N THR A 321 23.50 6.96 -11.61
CA THR A 321 24.33 8.16 -11.80
C THR A 321 23.62 9.43 -11.32
N LEU A 322 22.31 9.55 -11.53
CA LEU A 322 21.49 10.69 -11.10
C LEU A 322 21.57 10.89 -9.58
N TYR A 323 21.50 9.81 -8.82
CA TYR A 323 21.57 9.84 -7.36
C TYR A 323 22.99 9.77 -6.80
N GLY A 324 23.96 9.32 -7.60
CA GLY A 324 25.32 9.04 -7.16
C GLY A 324 25.48 7.67 -6.50
N ASP A 325 24.50 6.78 -6.72
CA ASP A 325 24.52 5.41 -6.24
C ASP A 325 25.49 4.55 -7.06
N ARG A 326 26.08 3.53 -6.42
CA ARG A 326 27.04 2.63 -7.07
C ARG A 326 26.77 1.18 -6.69
N VAL A 327 26.97 0.27 -7.63
CA VAL A 327 26.96 -1.17 -7.33
C VAL A 327 28.26 -1.53 -6.63
N VAL A 328 28.17 -1.95 -5.36
CA VAL A 328 29.32 -2.31 -4.52
C VAL A 328 29.65 -3.79 -4.55
N ALA A 329 28.66 -4.64 -4.85
CA ALA A 329 28.85 -6.06 -5.03
C ALA A 329 27.97 -6.55 -6.19
N GLY A 330 28.51 -7.45 -7.02
CA GLY A 330 27.78 -8.03 -8.14
C GLY A 330 27.66 -7.10 -9.35
N ARG A 331 26.50 -7.09 -10.00
CA ARG A 331 26.23 -6.37 -11.25
C ARG A 331 24.77 -5.93 -11.34
N LEU A 332 24.45 -5.09 -12.32
CA LEU A 332 23.06 -4.78 -12.67
C LEU A 332 22.33 -6.00 -13.27
N PRO A 333 20.99 -6.07 -13.12
CA PRO A 333 20.16 -7.10 -13.73
C PRO A 333 20.29 -7.13 -15.26
N ARG A 334 20.25 -8.33 -15.84
CA ARG A 334 20.15 -8.53 -17.30
C ARG A 334 18.70 -8.50 -17.76
N GLN A 335 18.49 -8.09 -19.01
CA GLN A 335 17.18 -8.19 -19.66
C GLN A 335 16.70 -9.65 -19.71
N ASN A 336 15.39 -9.85 -19.61
CA ASN A 336 14.70 -11.15 -19.65
C ASN A 336 15.18 -12.19 -18.62
N ALA A 337 15.80 -11.78 -17.52
CA ALA A 337 16.20 -12.65 -16.44
C ALA A 337 15.46 -12.30 -15.14
N SER A 338 15.14 -13.30 -14.31
CA SER A 338 14.59 -13.11 -12.95
C SER A 338 15.66 -12.62 -11.98
N GLU A 339 16.23 -11.46 -12.26
CA GLU A 339 17.34 -10.86 -11.55
C GLU A 339 16.93 -9.54 -10.91
N ILE A 340 17.38 -9.28 -9.68
CA ILE A 340 17.12 -8.04 -8.95
C ILE A 340 18.42 -7.45 -8.41
N ALA A 341 18.54 -6.13 -8.44
CA ALA A 341 19.56 -5.41 -7.69
C ALA A 341 18.88 -4.56 -6.63
N VAL A 342 19.33 -4.66 -5.38
CA VAL A 342 18.72 -3.97 -4.25
C VAL A 342 19.74 -3.14 -3.51
N SER A 343 19.28 -2.11 -2.79
CA SER A 343 20.15 -1.33 -1.93
C SER A 343 20.66 -2.17 -0.75
N GLU A 344 21.84 -1.83 -0.23
CA GLU A 344 22.52 -2.55 0.86
C GLU A 344 21.63 -2.74 2.07
N GLU A 345 20.78 -1.76 2.37
CA GLU A 345 19.88 -1.82 3.51
C GLU A 345 18.71 -2.76 3.31
N ILE A 346 18.21 -2.87 2.08
CA ILE A 346 17.21 -3.88 1.70
C ILE A 346 17.83 -5.27 1.81
N ALA A 347 19.05 -5.44 1.27
CA ALA A 347 19.79 -6.69 1.34
C ALA A 347 20.02 -7.15 2.79
N ARG A 348 20.45 -6.24 3.67
CA ARG A 348 20.64 -6.53 5.10
C ARG A 348 19.33 -6.86 5.80
N SER A 349 18.29 -6.06 5.58
CA SER A 349 16.98 -6.28 6.20
C SER A 349 16.34 -7.61 5.80
N ARG A 350 16.55 -8.04 4.56
CA ARG A 350 16.06 -9.32 4.04
C ARG A 350 17.06 -10.47 4.26
N HIS A 351 18.20 -10.19 4.89
CA HIS A 351 19.30 -11.15 5.11
C HIS A 351 19.78 -11.86 3.83
N VAL A 352 19.77 -11.15 2.70
CA VAL A 352 20.19 -11.66 1.39
C VAL A 352 21.52 -11.06 0.94
N ALA A 353 22.32 -11.87 0.24
CA ALA A 353 23.56 -11.45 -0.42
C ALA A 353 23.46 -11.67 -1.93
N VAL A 354 24.50 -11.28 -2.68
CA VAL A 354 24.58 -11.59 -4.12
C VAL A 354 24.53 -13.11 -4.32
N GLY A 355 23.60 -13.58 -5.15
CA GLY A 355 23.27 -14.99 -5.37
C GLY A 355 22.10 -15.51 -4.51
N GLY A 356 21.65 -14.75 -3.51
CA GLY A 356 20.44 -15.05 -2.74
C GLY A 356 19.16 -14.82 -3.55
N GLN A 357 18.01 -15.19 -3.00
CA GLN A 357 16.71 -15.03 -3.65
C GLN A 357 15.76 -14.14 -2.83
N LEU A 358 14.92 -13.37 -3.51
CA LEU A 358 13.85 -12.52 -2.96
C LEU A 358 12.56 -12.79 -3.71
N GLY A 359 11.41 -12.87 -3.05
CA GLY A 359 10.16 -13.22 -3.73
C GLY A 359 9.07 -13.68 -2.78
N ASN A 360 7.81 -13.54 -3.21
CA ASN A 360 6.63 -14.02 -2.48
C ASN A 360 6.73 -15.53 -2.18
N ASN A 361 7.34 -16.29 -3.09
CA ASN A 361 7.62 -17.73 -2.91
C ASN A 361 8.52 -18.05 -1.70
N LEU A 362 9.22 -17.07 -1.15
CA LEU A 362 10.13 -17.21 -0.01
C LEU A 362 9.60 -16.47 1.22
N ASP A 363 8.93 -15.34 1.02
CA ASP A 363 8.32 -14.54 2.07
C ASP A 363 6.98 -13.99 1.56
N GLU A 364 5.87 -14.45 2.15
CA GLU A 364 4.50 -14.08 1.77
C GLU A 364 4.22 -12.57 1.82
N LEU A 365 5.06 -11.81 2.53
CA LEU A 365 4.99 -10.36 2.64
C LEU A 365 5.65 -9.63 1.47
N ASP A 366 6.35 -10.33 0.57
CA ASP A 366 7.00 -9.73 -0.59
C ASP A 366 6.01 -9.61 -1.76
N ARG A 367 5.87 -8.41 -2.33
CA ARG A 367 4.98 -8.18 -3.50
C ARG A 367 5.61 -8.62 -4.82
N LEU A 368 6.82 -9.19 -4.76
CA LEU A 368 7.48 -9.81 -5.89
C LEU A 368 6.79 -11.15 -6.22
N PRO A 369 6.20 -11.31 -7.41
CA PRO A 369 5.38 -12.48 -7.71
C PRO A 369 6.13 -13.82 -7.79
N ASP A 370 7.44 -13.78 -7.96
CA ASP A 370 8.29 -14.96 -8.13
C ASP A 370 9.62 -14.74 -7.40
N ALA A 371 10.46 -15.79 -7.32
CA ALA A 371 11.79 -15.73 -6.75
C ALA A 371 12.79 -15.07 -7.72
N PHE A 372 13.22 -13.87 -7.39
CA PHE A 372 14.29 -13.13 -8.06
C PHE A 372 15.64 -13.41 -7.43
N THR A 373 16.64 -13.66 -8.26
CA THR A 373 18.03 -13.79 -7.79
C THR A 373 18.65 -12.40 -7.60
N VAL A 374 19.16 -12.12 -6.41
CA VAL A 374 19.89 -10.89 -6.10
C VAL A 374 21.23 -10.91 -6.82
N VAL A 375 21.41 -10.11 -7.87
CA VAL A 375 22.65 -10.07 -8.66
C VAL A 375 23.53 -8.87 -8.34
N GLY A 376 23.00 -7.88 -7.63
CA GLY A 376 23.72 -6.65 -7.31
C GLY A 376 23.27 -6.04 -5.98
N ILE A 377 24.25 -5.52 -5.23
CA ILE A 377 24.02 -4.68 -4.05
C ILE A 377 24.43 -3.25 -4.39
N ILE A 378 23.48 -2.33 -4.25
CA ILE A 378 23.63 -0.90 -4.52
C ILE A 378 23.93 -0.19 -3.19
N ARG A 379 24.89 0.74 -3.20
CA ARG A 379 25.16 1.64 -2.08
C ARG A 379 25.09 3.08 -2.56
N GLY A 380 24.33 3.89 -1.83
CA GLY A 380 24.30 5.32 -2.03
C GLY A 380 23.18 5.98 -1.21
N PRO A 381 22.88 7.26 -1.47
CA PRO A 381 21.88 8.01 -0.70
C PRO A 381 20.44 7.53 -0.91
N THR A 382 20.13 6.87 -2.03
CA THR A 382 18.75 6.38 -2.26
C THR A 382 18.59 4.92 -1.92
N ARG A 383 17.36 4.57 -1.53
CA ARG A 383 16.99 3.21 -1.17
C ARG A 383 15.96 2.72 -2.16
N LEU A 384 16.43 1.89 -3.07
CA LEU A 384 15.62 1.37 -4.15
C LEU A 384 16.01 -0.06 -4.51
N GLY A 385 15.06 -0.74 -5.15
CA GLY A 385 15.28 -1.94 -5.93
C GLY A 385 15.21 -1.62 -7.42
N ILE A 386 15.97 -2.37 -8.22
CA ILE A 386 15.96 -2.29 -9.68
C ILE A 386 15.71 -3.68 -10.23
N ILE A 387 14.72 -3.79 -11.13
CA ILE A 387 14.45 -4.98 -11.92
C ILE A 387 14.35 -4.65 -13.42
N PRO A 388 14.52 -5.63 -14.31
CA PRO A 388 14.32 -5.43 -15.73
C PRO A 388 12.88 -5.02 -16.05
N LEU A 389 12.70 -3.94 -16.83
CA LEU A 389 11.38 -3.47 -17.29
C LEU A 389 10.57 -4.59 -17.97
N ASP A 390 11.22 -5.41 -18.79
CA ASP A 390 10.59 -6.49 -19.53
C ASP A 390 9.91 -7.50 -18.59
N TYR A 391 10.57 -7.82 -17.47
CA TYR A 391 10.02 -8.75 -16.50
C TYR A 391 8.77 -8.18 -15.82
N MET A 392 8.78 -6.92 -15.36
CA MET A 392 7.59 -6.29 -14.75
C MET A 392 6.41 -6.15 -15.70
N THR A 393 6.68 -5.93 -16.98
CA THR A 393 5.63 -5.62 -17.97
C THR A 393 5.05 -6.86 -18.65
N GLN A 394 5.83 -7.93 -18.76
CA GLN A 394 5.45 -9.16 -19.46
C GLN A 394 4.97 -10.28 -18.54
N HIS A 395 5.38 -10.32 -17.26
CA HIS A 395 4.90 -11.36 -16.34
C HIS A 395 3.48 -11.09 -15.83
N TYR A 396 2.60 -12.08 -16.00
CA TYR A 396 1.18 -12.04 -15.66
C TYR A 396 0.89 -11.90 -14.15
N LEU A 397 1.89 -12.17 -13.29
CA LEU A 397 1.73 -12.17 -11.84
C LEU A 397 1.93 -10.79 -11.18
N PHE A 398 2.45 -9.78 -11.89
CA PHE A 398 2.44 -8.42 -11.35
C PHE A 398 1.02 -7.86 -11.46
N GLU A 399 0.32 -7.74 -10.31
CA GLU A 399 -1.01 -7.12 -10.17
C GLU A 399 -1.12 -5.74 -10.83
N ARG A 400 0.01 -5.05 -11.01
CA ARG A 400 0.12 -3.71 -11.59
C ARG A 400 0.98 -3.74 -12.86
N ARG A 401 0.39 -4.11 -14.00
CA ARG A 401 1.00 -3.93 -15.35
C ARG A 401 1.00 -2.46 -15.79
N TYR A 402 1.03 -1.54 -14.83
CA TYR A 402 0.93 -0.12 -15.07
C TYR A 402 2.30 0.44 -15.46
N GLN A 403 2.49 0.63 -16.77
CA GLN A 403 3.65 1.36 -17.29
C GLN A 403 3.47 2.86 -17.00
N GLY A 404 4.45 3.44 -16.32
CA GLY A 404 4.52 4.86 -16.05
C GLY A 404 5.55 5.55 -16.95
N LEU A 405 5.83 6.81 -16.59
CA LEU A 405 6.98 7.54 -17.08
C LEU A 405 7.79 8.08 -15.91
N ILE A 406 9.11 7.90 -15.99
CA ILE A 406 10.07 8.66 -15.19
C ILE A 406 10.51 9.85 -16.03
N VAL A 407 10.27 11.05 -15.50
CA VAL A 407 10.75 12.30 -16.08
C VAL A 407 11.80 12.90 -15.16
N ILE A 408 13.01 13.09 -15.69
CA ILE A 408 14.13 13.69 -14.97
C ILE A 408 14.28 15.13 -15.45
N PRO A 409 13.92 16.13 -14.61
CA PRO A 409 14.17 17.53 -14.91
C PRO A 409 15.68 17.87 -14.82
N GLN A 410 16.09 18.90 -15.56
CA GLN A 410 17.37 19.56 -15.37
C GLN A 410 17.36 20.33 -14.05
N SER A 411 18.52 20.44 -13.40
CA SER A 411 18.65 21.17 -12.14
C SER A 411 18.13 22.61 -12.27
N GLY A 412 17.24 23.00 -11.35
CA GLY A 412 16.60 24.32 -11.33
C GLY A 412 15.36 24.48 -12.22
N HIS A 413 14.98 23.45 -12.98
CA HIS A 413 13.79 23.44 -13.84
C HIS A 413 12.68 22.51 -13.34
N GLU A 414 12.82 21.93 -12.14
CA GLU A 414 11.94 20.90 -11.60
C GLU A 414 10.48 21.37 -11.55
N GLN A 415 10.25 22.59 -11.07
CA GLN A 415 8.91 23.14 -10.90
C GLN A 415 8.26 23.54 -12.24
N ALA A 416 9.05 24.06 -13.18
CA ALA A 416 8.57 24.39 -14.52
C ALA A 416 8.17 23.14 -15.31
N VAL A 417 8.97 22.08 -15.22
CA VAL A 417 8.69 20.77 -15.82
C VAL A 417 7.44 20.15 -15.17
N HIS A 418 7.33 20.20 -13.84
CA HIS A 418 6.15 19.72 -13.12
C HIS A 418 4.86 20.38 -13.59
N GLU A 419 4.81 21.72 -13.66
CA GLU A 419 3.61 22.43 -14.11
C GLU A 419 3.21 22.08 -15.55
N GLN A 420 4.19 21.94 -16.45
CA GLN A 420 3.93 21.58 -17.83
C GLN A 420 3.44 20.14 -17.97
N LEU A 421 4.05 19.19 -17.24
CA LEU A 421 3.56 17.81 -17.17
C LEU A 421 2.16 17.74 -16.57
N GLN A 422 1.87 18.53 -15.54
CA GLN A 422 0.56 18.55 -14.90
C GLN A 422 -0.52 19.06 -15.86
N ARG A 423 -0.21 20.05 -16.71
CA ARG A 423 -1.10 20.51 -17.78
C ARG A 423 -1.32 19.45 -18.86
N LEU A 424 -0.30 18.69 -19.22
CA LEU A 424 -0.40 17.60 -20.19
C LEU A 424 -1.23 16.42 -19.65
N VAL A 425 -1.05 16.08 -18.38
CA VAL A 425 -1.70 14.94 -17.72
C VAL A 425 -3.09 15.28 -17.16
N GLY A 426 -3.41 16.55 -16.92
CA GLY A 426 -4.61 16.99 -16.20
C GLY A 426 -5.94 16.36 -16.65
N ASN A 427 -6.07 16.07 -17.95
CA ASN A 427 -7.26 15.46 -18.56
C ASN A 427 -7.12 13.95 -18.85
N GLN A 428 -5.99 13.33 -18.51
CA GLN A 428 -5.68 11.93 -18.81
C GLN A 428 -5.81 11.04 -17.57
N ALA A 429 -5.80 9.73 -17.79
CA ALA A 429 -5.84 8.70 -16.74
C ALA A 429 -4.52 8.57 -15.96
N PHE A 430 -3.70 9.62 -15.89
CA PHE A 430 -2.42 9.62 -15.17
C PHE A 430 -2.42 10.59 -13.99
N ARG A 431 -1.48 10.38 -13.06
CA ARG A 431 -1.22 11.19 -11.88
C ARG A 431 0.28 11.40 -11.74
N LEU A 432 0.65 12.62 -11.36
CA LEU A 432 2.03 12.96 -11.05
C LEU A 432 2.31 12.73 -9.57
N PHE A 433 3.47 12.17 -9.28
CA PHE A 433 4.06 12.10 -7.97
C PHE A 433 5.38 12.87 -8.01
N ASP A 434 5.41 13.98 -7.28
CA ASP A 434 6.54 14.89 -7.17
C ASP A 434 6.99 15.01 -5.71
N TRP A 435 8.25 15.39 -5.52
CA TRP A 435 8.83 15.57 -4.19
C TRP A 435 8.06 16.56 -3.31
N PRO A 436 7.64 17.75 -3.78
CA PRO A 436 6.85 18.67 -2.96
C PRO A 436 5.58 18.04 -2.37
N TYR A 437 4.82 17.27 -3.16
CA TYR A 437 3.60 16.60 -2.69
C TYR A 437 3.91 15.54 -1.62
N ILE A 438 4.88 14.66 -1.89
CA ILE A 438 5.25 13.58 -0.96
C ILE A 438 5.86 14.16 0.31
N LYS A 439 6.77 15.13 0.17
CA LYS A 439 7.39 15.85 1.29
C LYS A 439 6.36 16.55 2.15
N ALA A 440 5.38 17.25 1.57
CA ALA A 440 4.33 17.92 2.36
C ALA A 440 3.52 16.92 3.20
N LYS A 441 3.26 15.74 2.65
CA LYS A 441 2.54 14.68 3.38
C LYS A 441 3.40 14.07 4.50
N ILE A 442 4.68 13.81 4.23
CA ILE A 442 5.66 13.33 5.23
C ILE A 442 5.80 14.37 6.35
N ASP A 443 6.04 15.64 6.00
CA ASP A 443 6.19 16.76 6.93
C ASP A 443 4.96 16.90 7.83
N SER A 444 3.75 16.75 7.28
CA SER A 444 2.51 16.80 8.06
C SER A 444 2.40 15.66 9.07
N LEU A 445 2.70 14.42 8.65
CA LEU A 445 2.69 13.25 9.55
C LEU A 445 3.73 13.40 10.66
N ILE A 446 4.94 13.84 10.30
CA ILE A 446 6.03 14.06 11.24
C ILE A 446 5.71 15.22 12.20
N ALA A 447 5.13 16.32 11.72
CA ALA A 447 4.75 17.45 12.55
C ALA A 447 3.72 17.05 13.62
N ASN A 448 2.77 16.17 13.26
CA ASN A 448 1.80 15.62 14.22
C ASN A 448 2.50 14.77 15.29
N LEU A 449 3.39 13.86 14.89
CA LEU A 449 4.16 13.03 15.83
C LEU A 449 5.07 13.86 16.73
N ASP A 450 5.73 14.88 16.17
CA ASP A 450 6.60 15.82 16.90
C ASP A 450 5.81 16.66 17.92
N SER A 451 4.58 17.05 17.57
CA SER A 451 3.66 17.71 18.51
C SER A 451 3.29 16.82 19.69
N ILE A 452 2.93 15.55 19.41
CA ILE A 452 2.63 14.55 20.46
C ILE A 452 3.87 14.29 21.34
N ASN A 453 5.04 14.14 20.72
CA ASN A 453 6.30 13.92 21.45
C ASN A 453 6.62 15.11 22.38
N ARG A 454 6.53 16.35 21.88
CA ARG A 454 6.73 17.55 22.72
C ARG A 454 5.74 17.62 23.88
N PHE A 455 4.48 17.25 23.67
CA PHE A 455 3.49 17.18 24.74
C PHE A 455 3.86 16.13 25.80
N LEU A 456 4.31 14.93 25.38
CA LEU A 456 4.77 13.89 26.29
C LEU A 456 6.00 14.33 27.09
N ILE A 457 6.99 14.96 26.45
CA ILE A 457 8.19 15.49 27.12
C ILE A 457 7.78 16.54 28.16
N LEU A 458 6.86 17.44 27.83
CA LEU A 458 6.34 18.43 28.78
C LEU A 458 5.66 17.75 29.99
N LEU A 459 4.82 16.75 29.74
CA LEU A 459 4.12 16.01 30.79
C LEU A 459 5.10 15.29 31.72
N VAL A 460 6.06 14.55 31.16
CA VAL A 460 7.11 13.86 31.91
C VAL A 460 7.93 14.86 32.71
N THR A 461 8.32 15.99 32.11
CA THR A 461 9.06 17.07 32.79
C THR A 461 8.29 17.60 34.00
N LEU A 462 6.98 17.83 33.87
CA LEU A 462 6.12 18.32 34.94
C LEU A 462 6.03 17.30 36.09
N VAL A 463 5.77 16.03 35.76
CA VAL A 463 5.69 14.94 36.75
C VAL A 463 7.01 14.77 37.48
N LEU A 464 8.14 14.76 36.78
CA LEU A 464 9.47 14.67 37.39
C LEU A 464 9.77 15.86 38.29
N SER A 465 9.42 17.07 37.83
CA SER A 465 9.61 18.30 38.63
C SER A 465 8.82 18.21 39.93
N LEU A 466 7.57 17.73 39.88
CA LEU A 466 6.74 17.52 41.07
C LEU A 466 7.35 16.48 42.01
N VAL A 467 7.68 15.28 41.51
CA VAL A 467 8.22 14.18 42.31
C VAL A 467 9.54 14.56 42.96
N VAL A 468 10.50 15.07 42.18
CA VAL A 468 11.81 15.48 42.68
C VAL A 468 11.67 16.70 43.60
N GLY A 469 10.77 17.64 43.30
CA GLY A 469 10.46 18.76 44.18
C GLY A 469 9.94 18.33 45.55
N LEU A 470 9.00 17.38 45.59
CA LEU A 470 8.48 16.79 46.83
C LEU A 470 9.57 16.05 47.60
N LEU A 471 10.42 15.28 46.92
CA LEU A 471 11.56 14.61 47.54
C LEU A 471 12.56 15.62 48.12
N ASN A 472 12.87 16.68 47.39
CA ASN A 472 13.76 17.74 47.87
C ASN A 472 13.16 18.44 49.09
N ASN A 473 11.85 18.67 49.09
CA ASN A 473 11.13 19.23 50.24
C ASN A 473 11.23 18.32 51.47
N LEU A 474 11.02 17.01 51.28
CA LEU A 474 11.13 16.02 52.35
C LEU A 474 12.54 16.00 52.95
N PHE A 475 13.58 15.97 52.09
CA PHE A 475 14.97 15.98 52.54
C PHE A 475 15.35 17.30 53.21
N PHE A 476 14.78 18.42 52.75
CA PHE A 476 14.96 19.72 53.38
C PHE A 476 14.38 19.73 54.80
N ARG A 477 13.14 19.24 55.00
CA ARG A 477 12.52 19.17 56.33
C ARG A 477 13.31 18.30 57.31
N GLN A 478 13.87 17.19 56.86
CA GLN A 478 14.72 16.32 57.69
C GLN A 478 16.00 17.03 58.19
N ARG A 479 16.44 18.10 57.51
CA ARG A 479 17.64 18.87 57.84
C ARG A 479 17.33 20.27 58.40
N MET A 480 16.06 20.57 58.65
CA MET A 480 15.61 21.89 59.08
C MET A 480 16.27 22.33 60.40
N ASN A 481 16.52 21.38 61.31
CA ASN A 481 17.25 21.63 62.56
C ASN A 481 18.72 22.04 62.32
N GLU A 482 19.39 21.48 61.31
CA GLU A 482 20.75 21.88 60.93
C GLU A 482 20.76 23.33 60.42
N PHE A 483 19.74 23.71 59.64
CA PHE A 483 19.60 25.06 59.09
C PHE A 483 19.21 26.10 60.15
N GLY A 484 18.38 25.74 61.12
CA GLY A 484 18.04 26.59 62.27
C GLY A 484 19.27 26.93 63.12
N LEU A 485 20.14 25.94 63.35
CA LEU A 485 21.40 26.15 64.09
C LEU A 485 22.39 27.04 63.31
N LEU A 486 22.50 26.86 62.00
CA LEU A 486 23.29 27.74 61.15
C LEU A 486 22.76 29.18 61.13
N ALA A 487 21.44 29.36 61.09
CA ALA A 487 20.82 30.68 61.17
C ALA A 487 21.09 31.37 62.51
N ALA A 488 21.05 30.62 63.62
CA ALA A 488 21.37 31.13 64.97
C ALA A 488 22.83 31.59 65.12
N VAL A 489 23.76 30.99 64.35
CA VAL A 489 25.18 31.39 64.31
C VAL A 489 25.42 32.60 63.37
N GLY A 490 24.37 33.16 62.76
CA GLY A 490 24.43 34.41 61.98
C GLY A 490 24.52 34.23 60.47
N TYR A 491 24.24 33.03 59.94
CA TYR A 491 24.23 32.81 58.48
C TYR A 491 22.99 33.48 57.84
N SER A 492 23.20 34.21 56.73
CA SER A 492 22.10 34.90 56.04
C SER A 492 21.16 33.92 55.32
N ARG A 493 19.85 34.21 55.31
CA ARG A 493 18.83 33.36 54.66
C ARG A 493 19.12 33.12 53.18
N TRP A 494 19.59 34.16 52.47
CA TRP A 494 20.05 34.06 51.08
C TRP A 494 21.31 33.21 50.91
N GLY A 495 22.22 33.23 51.89
CA GLY A 495 23.39 32.35 51.92
C GLY A 495 23.02 30.87 52.05
N LEU A 496 22.00 30.55 52.87
CA LEU A 496 21.45 29.19 52.95
C LEU A 496 20.81 28.76 51.63
N ILE A 497 19.94 29.60 51.05
CA ILE A 497 19.24 29.32 49.79
C ILE A 497 20.25 29.06 48.66
N ARG A 498 21.25 29.94 48.49
CA ARG A 498 22.29 29.79 47.45
C ARG A 498 23.08 28.49 47.60
N ARG A 499 23.37 28.08 48.84
CA ARG A 499 24.09 26.84 49.10
C ARG A 499 23.25 25.62 48.73
N VAL A 500 21.99 25.57 49.15
CA VAL A 500 21.08 24.48 48.80
C VAL A 500 20.82 24.44 47.28
N ALA A 501 20.81 25.61 46.63
CA ALA A 501 20.74 25.73 45.17
C ALA A 501 21.96 25.08 44.50
N LEU A 502 23.18 25.38 44.96
CA LEU A 502 24.38 24.76 44.38
C LEU A 502 24.43 23.25 44.60
N GLU A 503 23.96 22.76 45.75
CA GLU A 503 23.80 21.33 46.02
C GLU A 503 22.79 20.71 45.04
N SER A 504 21.60 21.30 44.91
CA SER A 504 20.54 20.78 44.03
C SER A 504 20.93 20.84 42.55
N PHE A 505 21.57 21.93 42.12
CA PHE A 505 22.05 22.11 40.75
C PHE A 505 23.09 21.03 40.39
N GLY A 506 24.02 20.73 41.30
CA GLY A 506 25.01 19.68 41.07
C GLY A 506 24.38 18.28 40.93
N VAL A 507 23.34 17.97 41.72
CA VAL A 507 22.61 16.69 41.63
C VAL A 507 21.95 16.58 40.27
N THR A 508 21.22 17.62 39.89
CA THR A 508 20.42 17.65 38.67
C THR A 508 21.30 17.65 37.41
N LEU A 509 22.42 18.38 37.43
CA LEU A 509 23.42 18.37 36.36
C LEU A 509 24.10 17.00 36.24
N ALA A 510 24.49 16.40 37.36
CA ALA A 510 25.09 15.06 37.36
C ALA A 510 24.11 14.01 36.83
N ALA A 511 22.84 14.09 37.23
CA ALA A 511 21.79 13.21 36.73
C ALA A 511 21.56 13.38 35.22
N TRP A 512 21.62 14.61 34.72
CA TRP A 512 21.52 14.88 33.29
C TRP A 512 22.70 14.29 32.50
N LEU A 513 23.94 14.54 32.95
CA LEU A 513 25.13 13.98 32.29
C LEU A 513 25.12 12.44 32.29
N VAL A 514 24.75 11.83 33.42
CA VAL A 514 24.64 10.36 33.53
C VAL A 514 23.50 9.85 32.64
N GLY A 515 22.33 10.49 32.66
CA GLY A 515 21.18 10.11 31.84
C GLY A 515 21.50 10.14 30.35
N VAL A 516 22.08 11.24 29.86
CA VAL A 516 22.50 11.37 28.45
C VAL A 516 23.59 10.35 28.12
N GLY A 517 24.60 10.18 28.97
CA GLY A 517 25.68 9.22 28.73
C GLY A 517 25.18 7.77 28.64
N VAL A 518 24.29 7.36 29.54
CA VAL A 518 23.66 6.02 29.51
C VAL A 518 22.76 5.88 28.29
N ALA A 519 21.98 6.92 27.96
CA ALA A 519 21.11 6.88 26.78
C ALA A 519 21.91 6.71 25.49
N VAL A 520 22.98 7.48 25.29
CA VAL A 520 23.88 7.34 24.14
C VAL A 520 24.52 5.95 24.10
N ALA A 521 24.94 5.41 25.25
CA ALA A 521 25.51 4.06 25.30
C ALA A 521 24.49 2.98 24.90
N VAL A 522 23.27 3.04 25.45
CA VAL A 522 22.19 2.09 25.14
C VAL A 522 21.76 2.21 23.69
N LEU A 523 21.59 3.43 23.17
CA LEU A 523 21.23 3.67 21.77
C LEU A 523 22.33 3.25 20.80
N SER A 524 23.60 3.48 21.14
CA SER A 524 24.74 3.02 20.32
C SER A 524 24.78 1.49 20.25
N TRP A 525 24.56 0.83 21.39
CA TRP A 525 24.47 -0.63 21.45
C TRP A 525 23.28 -1.15 20.64
N PHE A 526 22.09 -0.56 20.80
CA PHE A 526 20.90 -0.93 20.05
C PHE A 526 21.07 -0.69 18.54
N ASN A 527 21.69 0.41 18.15
CA ASN A 527 21.97 0.71 16.75
C ASN A 527 22.91 -0.34 16.12
N ALA A 528 23.98 -0.71 16.82
CA ALA A 528 24.95 -1.69 16.33
C ALA A 528 24.40 -3.12 16.29
N VAL A 529 23.62 -3.52 17.29
CA VAL A 529 23.12 -4.91 17.45
C VAL A 529 21.82 -5.14 16.68
N PHE A 530 20.96 -4.12 16.57
CA PHE A 530 19.62 -4.28 16.02
C PHE A 530 19.40 -3.46 14.75
N MET A 531 19.61 -2.14 14.77
CA MET A 531 19.23 -1.27 13.64
C MET A 531 20.04 -1.55 12.37
N ILE A 532 21.38 -1.53 12.46
CA ILE A 532 22.27 -1.70 11.30
C ILE A 532 22.10 -3.08 10.64
N PRO A 533 22.01 -4.20 11.38
CA PRO A 533 21.74 -5.52 10.80
C PRO A 533 20.39 -5.61 10.07
N HIS A 534 19.38 -4.87 10.51
CA HIS A 534 18.07 -4.82 9.85
C HIS A 534 17.97 -3.71 8.79
N GLY A 535 19.09 -3.07 8.41
CA GLY A 535 19.09 -2.02 7.39
C GLY A 535 18.41 -0.71 7.82
N LEU A 536 18.09 -0.52 9.10
CA LEU A 536 17.47 0.70 9.62
C LEU A 536 18.54 1.77 9.92
N LEU A 537 18.17 3.04 9.74
CA LEU A 537 19.02 4.17 10.14
C LEU A 537 18.58 4.68 11.49
N MET A 538 19.55 4.90 12.38
CA MET A 538 19.31 5.57 13.64
C MET A 538 20.38 6.63 13.84
N ASN A 539 19.95 7.88 13.91
CA ASN A 539 20.80 8.93 14.39
C ASN A 539 20.88 8.85 15.92
N VAL A 540 22.00 8.31 16.41
CA VAL A 540 22.26 8.12 17.85
C VAL A 540 22.69 9.43 18.53
N PHE A 541 23.19 10.41 17.75
CA PHE A 541 23.84 11.59 18.31
C PHE A 541 23.50 12.86 17.51
N ASP A 542 22.39 13.50 17.87
CA ASP A 542 22.09 14.88 17.47
C ASP A 542 22.19 15.82 18.68
N TRP A 543 23.26 16.60 18.73
CA TRP A 543 23.53 17.47 19.89
C TRP A 543 22.52 18.60 20.04
N ASN A 544 21.91 19.04 18.93
CA ASN A 544 20.92 20.10 18.99
C ASN A 544 19.61 19.58 19.58
N VAL A 545 19.15 18.42 19.12
CA VAL A 545 17.88 17.84 19.58
C VAL A 545 18.02 17.29 21.01
N LEU A 546 19.14 16.60 21.31
CA LEU A 546 19.44 16.14 22.67
C LEU A 546 19.47 17.30 23.65
N ALA A 547 20.16 18.40 23.34
CA ALA A 547 20.22 19.56 24.23
C ALA A 547 18.86 20.25 24.37
N LEU A 548 18.15 20.51 23.26
CA LEU A 548 16.91 21.27 23.28
C LEU A 548 15.78 20.54 24.04
N HIS A 549 15.67 19.22 23.88
CA HIS A 549 14.59 18.43 24.46
C HIS A 549 14.89 17.94 25.88
N THR A 550 16.17 17.66 26.22
CA THR A 550 16.51 17.11 27.55
C THR A 550 16.88 18.17 28.57
N LEU A 551 17.46 19.31 28.19
CA LEU A 551 17.91 20.37 29.11
C LEU A 551 16.77 21.10 29.86
N PRO A 552 15.56 21.26 29.29
CA PRO A 552 14.42 21.78 30.05
C PRO A 552 14.05 20.94 31.27
N ILE A 553 14.28 19.62 31.24
CA ILE A 553 13.98 18.71 32.35
C ILE A 553 14.75 19.06 33.63
N PRO A 554 16.11 19.03 33.64
CA PRO A 554 16.89 19.40 34.81
C PRO A 554 16.64 20.84 35.24
N LEU A 555 16.41 21.76 34.30
CA LEU A 555 16.11 23.15 34.60
C LEU A 555 14.77 23.31 35.35
N MET A 556 13.70 22.69 34.85
CA MET A 556 12.37 22.74 35.49
C MET A 556 12.38 22.07 36.86
N VAL A 557 13.04 20.91 36.97
CA VAL A 557 13.21 20.20 38.24
C VAL A 557 13.95 21.07 39.25
N PHE A 558 15.02 21.74 38.82
CA PHE A 558 15.78 22.66 39.65
C PHE A 558 14.93 23.86 40.08
N LEU A 559 14.23 24.53 39.15
CA LEU A 559 13.41 25.71 39.43
C LEU A 559 12.26 25.38 40.38
N PHE A 560 11.54 24.28 40.15
CA PHE A 560 10.44 23.85 41.00
C PHE A 560 10.93 23.43 42.39
N GLY A 561 11.98 22.61 42.46
CA GLY A 561 12.60 22.19 43.71
C GLY A 561 13.10 23.38 44.54
N MET A 562 13.76 24.34 43.90
CA MET A 562 14.24 25.55 44.57
C MET A 562 13.12 26.51 44.93
N GLY A 563 12.07 26.64 44.11
CA GLY A 563 10.91 27.46 44.42
C GLY A 563 10.23 27.02 45.72
N THR A 564 10.03 25.71 45.89
CA THR A 564 9.40 25.18 47.12
C THR A 564 10.27 25.36 48.36
N VAL A 565 11.58 25.09 48.26
CA VAL A 565 12.54 25.21 49.37
C VAL A 565 12.77 26.69 49.72
N GLY A 566 12.92 27.56 48.72
CA GLY A 566 13.08 28.99 48.90
C GLY A 566 11.86 29.63 49.56
N TRP A 567 10.65 29.26 49.14
CA TRP A 567 9.42 29.74 49.77
C TRP A 567 9.32 29.35 51.24
N GLN A 568 9.71 28.11 51.58
CA GLN A 568 9.77 27.67 52.98
C GLN A 568 10.81 28.48 53.76
N LEU A 569 12.06 28.58 53.28
CA LEU A 569 13.16 29.33 53.92
C LEU A 569 12.83 30.80 54.19
N LEU A 570 12.13 31.46 53.26
CA LEU A 570 11.71 32.85 53.41
C LEU A 570 10.64 33.04 54.51
N ARG A 571 9.81 32.03 54.74
CA ARG A 571 8.78 32.01 55.80
C ARG A 571 9.25 31.38 57.12
N LEU A 572 10.50 30.92 57.21
CA LEU A 572 11.02 30.33 58.45
C LEU A 572 11.23 31.40 59.51
N ASP A 573 10.65 31.16 60.69
CA ASP A 573 10.91 31.94 61.90
C ASP A 573 11.92 31.20 62.78
N PRO A 574 13.17 31.70 62.95
CA PRO A 574 14.25 30.95 63.61
C PRO A 574 13.95 30.56 65.06
N ILE A 575 13.16 31.37 65.76
CA ILE A 575 12.84 31.20 67.18
C ILE A 575 11.90 30.00 67.37
N SER A 576 10.91 29.87 66.48
CA SER A 576 9.91 28.78 66.49
C SER A 576 10.51 27.37 66.33
N ILE A 577 11.69 27.24 65.71
CA ILE A 577 12.36 25.95 65.48
C ILE A 577 13.11 25.49 66.74
N ILE A 578 13.65 26.44 67.51
CA ILE A 578 14.39 26.17 68.74
C ILE A 578 13.42 25.84 69.88
N GLU A 579 12.24 26.48 69.91
CA GLU A 579 11.17 26.19 70.88
C GLU A 579 10.42 24.89 70.63
N ARG A 580 10.44 24.33 69.40
CA ARG A 580 9.75 23.07 69.07
C ARG A 580 10.43 21.81 69.64
N ARG A 581 11.32 21.99 70.60
CA ARG A 581 11.96 20.93 71.37
C ARG A 581 11.08 20.64 72.60
N ASP A 582 10.01 19.91 72.35
CA ASP A 582 9.37 19.03 73.35
C ASP A 582 9.11 17.68 72.67
#